data_AF-A0AAI9ZGH9-F1
#
_entry.id   AF-A0AAI9ZGH9-F1
#
_cell.length_a   1.000
_cell.length_b   1.000
_cell.length_c   1.000
_cell.angle_alpha   90.00
_cell.angle_beta   90.00
_cell.angle_gamma   90.00
#
_symmetry.space_group_name_H-M   'P 1'
#
loop_
_entity.id
_entity.type
_entity.pdbx_description
1 polymer ?
#
loop_
_entity_poly.entity_id
_entity_poly.type
_entity_poly.pdbx_seq_one_letter_code
_entity_poly.pdbx_strand_id
1 'polypeptide(L)'
;MSTQDPGIPLTHAPDARGYKLMELPPDLEALLTAEDAPVITLTSTPTTALLKTPDKTYKLLQKNTSNSLILLAPHTTAPSPDSSDDNIPVTGLAAIATIHETIELVAQTEPQTISNLKNTGSKGKWHEKFGRGR
;
A
#
# COMPACT_ATOMS: atom_id res chain seq x y z
N MET A 1 -7.71 -31.56 34.71
CA MET A 1 -8.44 -30.28 34.56
C MET A 1 -7.61 -29.42 33.63
N SER A 2 -8.04 -29.24 32.38
CA SER A 2 -7.30 -28.47 31.37
C SER A 2 -7.70 -27.01 31.52
N THR A 3 -6.76 -26.15 31.90
CA THR A 3 -6.93 -24.70 31.89
C THR A 3 -6.93 -24.22 30.44
N GLN A 4 -8.11 -24.03 29.85
CA GLN A 4 -8.20 -23.29 28.60
C GLN A 4 -7.93 -21.82 28.92
N ASP A 5 -6.83 -21.29 28.38
CA ASP A 5 -6.55 -19.87 28.35
C ASP A 5 -7.65 -19.20 27.49
N PRO A 6 -8.43 -18.24 28.01
CA PRO A 6 -9.59 -17.69 27.30
C PRO A 6 -9.27 -16.96 26.00
N GLY A 7 -7.99 -16.76 25.66
CA GLY A 7 -7.54 -16.15 24.41
C GLY A 7 -7.88 -14.67 24.31
N ILE A 8 -7.46 -14.04 23.21
CA ILE A 8 -7.77 -12.63 22.92
C ILE A 8 -9.04 -12.60 22.05
N PRO A 9 -10.11 -11.92 22.48
CA PRO A 9 -11.32 -11.79 21.67
C PRO A 9 -11.02 -11.06 20.35
N LEU A 10 -11.45 -11.65 19.23
CA LEU A 10 -11.34 -11.07 17.90
C LEU A 10 -12.74 -10.81 17.34
N THR A 11 -13.05 -9.54 17.07
CA THR A 11 -14.31 -9.12 16.46
C THR A 11 -14.09 -8.72 15.00
N HIS A 12 -15.09 -8.90 14.15
CA HIS A 12 -15.03 -8.44 12.76
C HIS A 12 -15.83 -7.14 12.61
N ALA A 13 -15.14 -6.01 12.45
CA ALA A 13 -15.73 -4.67 12.43
C ALA A 13 -15.07 -3.82 11.33
N PRO A 14 -15.36 -4.11 10.05
CA PRO A 14 -14.73 -3.42 8.93
C PRO A 14 -15.10 -1.93 8.92
N ASP A 15 -14.10 -1.09 8.70
CA ASP A 15 -14.24 0.36 8.66
C ASP A 15 -14.38 0.85 7.20
N ALA A 16 -15.19 1.89 7.00
CA ALA A 16 -15.50 2.45 5.68
C ALA A 16 -14.40 3.35 5.11
N ARG A 17 -13.31 3.60 5.84
CA ARG A 17 -12.21 4.49 5.42
C ARG A 17 -11.42 4.02 4.19
N GLY A 18 -11.52 2.74 3.81
CA GLY A 18 -10.85 2.22 2.61
C GLY A 18 -9.32 2.15 2.75
N TYR A 19 -8.83 1.51 3.82
CA TYR A 19 -7.40 1.37 4.09
C TYR A 19 -6.63 0.71 2.93
N LYS A 20 -5.44 1.25 2.66
CA LYS A 20 -4.46 0.66 1.73
C LYS A 20 -3.10 0.59 2.39
N LEU A 21 -2.34 -0.46 2.07
CA LEU A 21 -0.97 -0.63 2.52
C LEU A 21 -0.01 -0.12 1.44
N MET A 22 0.98 0.67 1.87
CA MET A 22 2.02 1.20 1.02
C MET A 22 3.38 0.80 1.58
N GLU A 23 4.24 0.26 0.72
CA GLU A 23 5.62 -0.06 1.05
C GLU A 23 6.42 1.24 1.11
N LEU A 24 7.08 1.48 2.24
CA LEU A 24 7.87 2.70 2.47
C LEU A 24 9.36 2.41 2.25
N PRO A 25 10.00 3.06 1.27
CA PRO A 25 11.45 3.09 1.17
C PRO A 25 12.09 3.71 2.44
N PRO A 26 13.29 3.28 2.86
CA PRO A 26 13.91 3.74 4.11
C PRO A 26 14.14 5.25 4.18
N ASP A 27 14.43 5.89 3.04
CA ASP A 27 14.58 7.33 2.93
C ASP A 27 13.25 8.08 3.13
N LEU A 28 12.14 7.50 2.65
CA LEU A 28 10.81 8.05 2.84
C LEU A 28 10.32 7.87 4.28
N GLU A 29 10.61 6.71 4.90
CA GLU A 29 10.33 6.45 6.32
C GLU A 29 11.06 7.45 7.22
N ALA A 30 12.36 7.67 6.97
CA ALA A 30 13.15 8.65 7.71
C ALA A 30 12.60 10.07 7.57
N LEU A 31 12.13 10.44 6.38
CA LEU A 31 11.53 11.74 6.10
C LEU A 31 10.16 11.93 6.76
N LEU A 32 9.33 10.87 6.83
CA LEU A 32 8.03 10.89 7.52
C LEU A 32 8.15 10.91 9.04
N THR A 33 9.23 10.35 9.58
CA THR A 33 9.47 10.24 11.03
C THR A 33 10.35 11.39 11.57
N ALA A 34 10.86 12.26 10.68
CA ALA A 34 11.63 13.43 11.07
C ALA A 34 10.80 14.43 11.87
N GLU A 35 11.45 15.17 12.77
CA GLU A 35 10.80 16.20 13.59
C GLU A 35 10.22 17.33 12.71
N ASP A 36 10.95 17.71 11.65
CA ASP A 36 10.49 18.59 10.57
C ASP A 36 10.04 17.78 9.35
N ALA A 37 9.02 16.92 9.53
CA ALA A 37 8.45 16.15 8.43
C ALA A 37 7.83 17.08 7.36
N PRO A 38 8.33 17.09 6.11
CA PRO A 38 7.80 17.97 5.09
C PRO A 38 6.46 17.45 4.54
N VAL A 39 5.68 18.34 3.93
CA VAL A 39 4.41 17.95 3.29
C VAL A 39 4.71 17.14 2.04
N ILE A 40 4.21 15.90 2.01
CA ILE A 40 4.30 15.00 0.86
C ILE A 40 2.98 15.08 0.08
N THR A 41 3.06 15.12 -1.25
CA THR A 41 1.87 15.29 -2.10
C THR A 41 1.63 14.09 -3.00
N LEU A 42 0.37 13.65 -3.05
CA LEU A 42 -0.10 12.66 -4.01
C LEU A 42 -0.69 13.40 -5.21
N THR A 43 -0.17 13.11 -6.40
CA THR A 43 -0.65 13.68 -7.66
C THR A 43 -1.10 12.57 -8.59
N SER A 44 -2.21 12.78 -9.28
CA SER A 44 -2.70 11.84 -10.28
C SER A 44 -2.35 12.36 -11.67
N THR A 45 -1.85 11.46 -12.51
CA THR A 45 -1.72 11.66 -13.96
C THR A 45 -2.73 10.75 -14.66
N PRO A 46 -3.03 10.96 -15.96
CA PRO A 46 -4.01 10.14 -16.67
C PRO A 46 -3.73 8.63 -16.64
N THR A 47 -2.48 8.22 -16.41
CA THR A 47 -2.06 6.83 -16.45
C THR A 47 -1.61 6.28 -15.09
N THR A 48 -1.16 7.13 -14.16
CA THR A 48 -0.52 6.67 -12.91
C THR A 48 -0.67 7.68 -11.77
N ALA A 49 -0.67 7.22 -10.52
CA ALA A 49 -0.50 8.08 -9.35
C ALA A 49 1.00 8.23 -8.99
N LEU A 50 1.38 9.42 -8.53
CA LEU A 50 2.74 9.80 -8.16
C LEU A 50 2.76 10.37 -6.74
N LEU A 51 3.72 9.94 -5.93
CA LEU A 51 4.06 10.53 -4.65
C LEU A 51 5.27 11.45 -4.82
N LYS A 52 5.11 12.74 -4.50
CA LYS A 52 6.18 13.72 -4.59
C LYS A 52 6.65 14.11 -3.19
N THR A 53 7.93 13.87 -2.94
CA THR A 53 8.69 14.40 -1.81
C THR A 53 9.49 15.63 -2.28
N PRO A 54 10.11 16.42 -1.38
CA PRO A 54 10.93 17.56 -1.77
C PRO A 54 12.03 17.22 -2.79
N ASP A 55 12.64 16.04 -2.66
CA ASP A 55 13.81 15.66 -3.45
C ASP A 55 13.53 14.59 -4.52
N LYS A 56 12.43 13.83 -4.38
CA LYS A 56 12.16 12.63 -5.19
C LYS A 56 10.70 12.48 -5.56
N THR A 57 10.46 11.87 -6.73
CA THR A 57 9.13 11.45 -7.17
C THR A 57 9.08 9.92 -7.23
N TYR A 58 8.04 9.33 -6.67
CA TYR A 58 7.79 7.88 -6.72
C TYR A 58 6.51 7.61 -7.49
N LYS A 59 6.55 6.61 -8.37
CA LYS A 59 5.37 6.07 -9.03
C LYS A 59 4.74 4.99 -8.15
N LEU A 60 3.42 5.07 -7.97
CA LEU A 60 2.66 4.07 -7.23
C LEU A 60 2.31 2.90 -8.15
N LEU A 61 2.68 1.69 -7.76
CA LEU A 61 2.31 0.44 -8.42
C LEU A 61 1.47 -0.43 -7.50
N GLN A 62 0.28 -0.77 -7.94
CA GLN A 62 -0.59 -1.69 -7.21
C GLN A 62 -0.17 -3.14 -7.50
N LYS A 63 0.15 -3.89 -6.45
CA LYS A 63 0.51 -5.32 -6.50
C LYS A 63 -0.52 -6.13 -5.75
N ASN A 64 -1.16 -7.07 -6.45
CA ASN A 64 -2.04 -8.03 -5.80
C ASN A 64 -1.23 -9.06 -5.00
N THR A 65 -1.79 -9.52 -3.89
CA THR A 65 -1.22 -10.57 -3.05
C THR A 65 -2.14 -11.79 -3.07
N SER A 66 -1.57 -13.00 -3.17
CA SER A 66 -2.35 -14.25 -3.07
C SER A 66 -2.87 -14.53 -1.65
N ASN A 67 -2.35 -13.79 -0.66
CA ASN A 67 -2.75 -13.87 0.74
C ASN A 67 -3.62 -12.66 1.09
N SER A 68 -4.60 -12.87 1.97
CA SER A 68 -5.38 -11.80 2.58
C SER A 68 -4.64 -11.22 3.79
N LEU A 69 -4.42 -9.92 3.79
CA LEU A 69 -3.82 -9.19 4.91
C LEU A 69 -4.93 -8.56 5.76
N ILE A 70 -5.06 -8.99 7.01
CA ILE A 70 -6.09 -8.47 7.92
C ILE A 70 -5.49 -7.36 8.78
N LEU A 71 -6.05 -6.15 8.69
CA LEU A 71 -5.69 -5.05 9.59
C LEU A 71 -6.49 -5.18 10.88
N LEU A 72 -5.78 -5.17 12.01
CA LEU A 72 -6.36 -5.25 13.33
C LEU A 72 -6.20 -3.91 14.04
N ALA A 73 -7.24 -3.48 14.74
CA ALA A 73 -7.18 -2.36 15.67
C ALA A 73 -7.61 -2.81 17.08
N PRO A 74 -7.06 -2.21 18.14
CA PRO A 74 -7.57 -2.41 19.49
C PRO A 74 -9.06 -2.07 19.56
N HIS A 75 -9.85 -2.94 20.19
CA HIS A 75 -11.29 -2.76 20.34
C HIS A 75 -11.72 -3.10 21.76
N THR A 76 -12.44 -2.20 22.40
CA THR A 76 -12.94 -2.39 23.76
C THR A 76 -14.47 -2.47 23.70
N THR A 77 -15.03 -3.62 24.06
CA THR A 77 -16.50 -3.77 24.17
C THR A 77 -16.97 -3.25 25.50
N ALA A 78 -18.05 -2.46 25.49
CA ALA A 78 -18.74 -2.06 26.70
C ALA A 78 -19.25 -3.31 27.47
N PRO A 79 -19.27 -3.27 28.81
CA PRO A 79 -19.78 -4.38 29.59
C PRO A 79 -21.25 -4.63 29.24
N SER A 80 -21.58 -5.88 28.90
CA SER A 80 -22.96 -6.30 28.68
C SER A 80 -23.66 -6.51 30.02
N PRO A 81 -24.91 -6.04 30.20
CA PRO A 81 -25.66 -6.27 31.43
C PRO A 81 -26.02 -7.75 31.68
N ASP A 82 -25.85 -8.61 30.66
CA ASP A 82 -26.23 -10.03 30.70
C ASP A 82 -25.06 -10.97 31.04
N SER A 83 -23.82 -10.46 31.16
CA SER A 83 -22.66 -11.25 31.56
C SER A 83 -22.52 -11.24 33.09
N SER A 84 -22.51 -12.43 33.70
CA SER A 84 -22.37 -12.65 35.14
C SER A 84 -21.00 -12.31 35.71
N ASP A 85 -20.04 -11.95 34.86
CA ASP A 85 -18.75 -11.41 35.27
C ASP A 85 -18.88 -9.90 35.48
N ASP A 86 -18.34 -9.42 36.60
CA ASP A 86 -18.27 -8.02 36.99
C ASP A 86 -18.04 -7.11 35.78
N ASN A 87 -18.71 -5.96 35.80
CA ASN A 87 -18.84 -4.84 34.85
C ASN A 87 -17.52 -4.31 34.19
N ILE A 88 -16.64 -5.21 33.76
CA ILE A 88 -15.28 -4.98 33.34
C ILE A 88 -15.27 -4.92 31.81
N PRO A 89 -14.76 -3.83 31.21
CA PRO A 89 -14.63 -3.73 29.76
C PRO A 89 -13.67 -4.80 29.24
N VAL A 90 -14.15 -5.61 28.30
CA VAL A 90 -13.32 -6.62 27.63
C VAL A 90 -12.51 -5.95 26.52
N THR A 91 -11.18 -6.04 26.61
CA THR A 91 -10.27 -5.53 25.58
C THR A 91 -9.89 -6.66 24.63
N GLY A 92 -10.07 -6.44 23.34
CA GLY A 92 -9.77 -7.39 22.27
C GLY A 92 -9.26 -6.68 21.01
N LEU A 93 -9.31 -7.40 19.89
CA LEU A 93 -8.91 -6.92 18.58
C LEU A 93 -10.12 -6.88 17.66
N ALA A 94 -10.20 -5.87 16.79
CA ALA A 94 -11.17 -5.79 15.71
C ALA A 94 -10.46 -5.90 14.35
N ALA A 95 -10.95 -6.80 13.49
CA ALA A 95 -10.58 -6.82 12.08
C ALA A 95 -11.28 -5.66 11.35
N ILE A 96 -10.51 -4.61 11.06
CA ILE A 96 -10.99 -3.34 10.49
C ILE A 96 -10.88 -3.29 8.97
N ALA A 97 -10.04 -4.11 8.36
CA ALA A 97 -9.94 -4.25 6.91
C ALA A 97 -9.32 -5.59 6.51
N THR A 98 -9.70 -6.06 5.33
CA THR A 98 -9.05 -7.19 4.67
C THR A 98 -8.51 -6.73 3.32
N ILE A 99 -7.21 -6.75 3.18
CA ILE A 99 -6.46 -6.17 2.07
C ILE A 99 -5.92 -7.30 1.18
N HIS A 100 -6.12 -7.16 -0.13
CA HIS A 100 -5.67 -8.12 -1.14
C HIS A 100 -4.63 -7.51 -2.11
N GLU A 101 -4.25 -6.25 -1.85
CA GLU A 101 -3.34 -5.48 -2.67
C GLU A 101 -2.46 -4.57 -1.81
N THR A 102 -1.24 -4.36 -2.27
CA THR A 102 -0.28 -3.43 -1.67
C THR A 102 0.13 -2.41 -2.73
N ILE A 103 0.61 -1.26 -2.27
CA ILE A 103 1.15 -0.21 -3.13
C ILE A 103 2.66 -0.21 -2.97
N GLU A 104 3.37 -0.49 -4.04
CA GLU A 104 4.83 -0.34 -4.13
C GLU A 104 5.18 1.06 -4.66
N LEU A 105 6.24 1.63 -4.11
CA LEU A 105 6.79 2.91 -4.54
C LEU A 105 8.05 2.68 -5.38
N VAL A 106 7.98 3.05 -6.67
CA VAL A 106 9.13 3.00 -7.57
C VAL A 106 9.66 4.40 -7.80
N ALA A 107 10.88 4.68 -7.33
CA ALA A 107 11.52 5.96 -7.57
C ALA A 107 11.63 6.24 -9.08
N GLN A 108 11.10 7.38 -9.50
CA GLN A 108 11.38 7.91 -10.82
C GLN A 108 12.66 8.73 -10.71
N THR A 109 13.75 8.18 -11.22
CA THR A 109 14.82 9.02 -11.74
C THR A 109 14.15 9.94 -12.76
N GLU A 110 14.33 11.26 -12.66
CA GLU A 110 13.70 12.24 -13.54
C GLU A 110 13.62 11.72 -14.99
N PRO A 111 12.52 11.96 -15.72
CA PRO A 111 12.55 11.69 -17.14
C PRO A 111 13.74 12.45 -17.69
N GLN A 112 14.69 11.70 -18.26
CA GLN A 112 15.45 12.18 -19.40
C GLN A 112 14.44 12.97 -20.20
N THR A 113 14.57 14.30 -20.23
CA THR A 113 13.99 15.11 -21.30
C THR A 113 14.18 14.26 -22.53
N ILE A 114 13.12 13.94 -23.27
CA ILE A 114 13.22 13.18 -24.51
C ILE A 114 14.15 14.01 -25.38
N SER A 115 15.45 13.81 -25.23
CA SER A 115 16.50 14.43 -26.00
C SER A 115 16.36 13.63 -27.26
N ASN A 116 15.51 14.15 -28.15
CA ASN A 116 15.30 13.74 -29.52
C ASN A 116 16.09 12.48 -29.80
N LEU A 117 15.49 11.29 -29.62
CA LEU A 117 16.12 10.06 -30.08
C LEU A 117 16.50 10.38 -31.52
N LYS A 118 17.79 10.62 -31.75
CA LYS A 118 18.34 10.92 -33.05
C LYS A 118 17.86 9.75 -33.88
N ASN A 119 16.97 10.01 -34.81
CA ASN A 119 16.29 8.98 -35.58
C ASN A 119 17.38 8.18 -36.28
N THR A 120 17.86 7.09 -35.68
CA THR A 120 19.01 6.34 -36.17
C THR A 120 18.53 5.43 -37.29
N GLY A 121 17.97 5.99 -38.37
CA GLY A 121 17.78 5.42 -39.71
C GLY A 121 17.29 3.96 -39.85
N SER A 122 16.84 3.29 -38.79
CA SER A 122 16.71 1.83 -38.75
C SER A 122 15.26 1.37 -39.01
N LYS A 123 14.43 2.26 -39.55
CA LYS A 123 13.07 1.89 -39.99
C LYS A 123 13.05 0.92 -41.19
N GLY A 124 14.20 0.62 -41.80
CA GLY A 124 14.30 -0.29 -42.95
C GLY A 124 14.63 -1.76 -42.62
N LYS A 125 15.31 -2.05 -41.50
CA LYS A 125 15.89 -3.40 -41.29
C LYS A 125 14.92 -4.44 -40.72
N TRP A 126 13.78 -4.01 -40.16
CA TRP A 126 12.83 -4.96 -39.57
C TRP A 126 11.90 -5.58 -40.61
N HIS A 127 11.44 -4.79 -41.60
CA HIS A 127 10.64 -5.29 -42.71
C HIS A 127 11.40 -6.28 -43.62
N GLU A 128 12.73 -6.16 -43.70
CA GLU A 128 13.56 -7.02 -44.54
C GLU A 128 13.81 -8.41 -43.93
N LYS A 129 13.87 -8.50 -42.58
CA LYS A 129 14.15 -9.76 -41.87
C LYS A 129 12.96 -10.71 -41.76
N PHE A 130 11.74 -10.20 -41.88
CA PHE A 130 10.51 -11.00 -41.69
C PHE A 130 9.57 -11.00 -42.92
N GLY A 131 9.85 -10.21 -43.97
CA GLY A 131 9.02 -10.13 -45.17
C GLY A 131 9.37 -11.12 -46.28
N ARG A 132 10.53 -11.80 -46.22
CA ARG A 132 10.95 -12.80 -47.23
C ARG A 132 10.44 -14.18 -46.85
N GLY A 133 9.14 -14.38 -47.03
CA GLY A 133 8.48 -15.65 -46.78
C GLY A 133 7.02 -15.64 -47.20
N ARG A 134 6.73 -15.17 -48.41
CA ARG A 134 5.52 -15.50 -49.18
C ARG A 134 5.89 -15.56 -50.65
#